data_AF-A0A7S6M838-F1
#
_entry.id   AF-A0A7S6M838-F1
#
_cell.length_a   1.000
_cell.length_b   1.000
_cell.length_c   1.000
_cell.angle_alpha   90.00
_cell.angle_beta   90.00
_cell.angle_gamma   90.00
#
_symmetry.space_group_name_H-M   'P 1'
#
loop_
_entity.id
_entity.type
_entity.pdbx_description
1 polymer ?
#
loop_
_entity_poly.entity_id
_entity_poly.type
_entity_poly.pdbx_seq_one_letter_code
_entity_poly.pdbx_strand_id
1 'polypeptide(L)'
;MIVLALCLMWLTPDNEALLRRAAEIPASKRMERVLELSGGQPESPAWRDYAAASDAMVTWFNLAVSQDAESSALADAIEQNMGRMLLTDDWTISQEFMIRRYLELNAEALALIRRATDRPILGLPAEGILRPSALNFSHAIRPFTAGRLALLKAADDARRGEWKQAWEWNHRAACCTQHLMQLASVIARGAAWASEARQRAQALAFVHRAPEHAPRDPLWRDAAAAARTASWDAVTEAELLLTLDYTERLAAWASGAADEEIGSIVEVAVAGLGDEEGKGALGDGGMRFDSVAEFRKAMRGWTSAKQLETEVALGRIYADWNQRPFHECLREIRERGDEAELRRRVRAALIRSPASRLFHGVFSQPPEHSRRRAEHSRMTAAAVSAIVKLTAHQQRHGVLPKSLAEVCGAELPLDSYSGTPLVYRQIGDAEFTLYSVGFDGDDDGGRVTPIGGTEDGDYVFWPPVVPKWVGN
;
A
#
# COMPACT_ATOMS: atom_id res chain seq x y z
N MET A 1 9.42 11.53 4.60
CA MET A 1 8.71 12.22 5.70
C MET A 1 7.37 11.58 6.14
N ILE A 2 6.92 10.43 5.60
CA ILE A 2 5.58 9.85 5.90
C ILE A 2 5.71 8.48 6.63
N VAL A 3 6.93 8.01 6.87
CA VAL A 3 7.27 6.59 7.16
C VAL A 3 6.80 6.08 8.53
N LEU A 4 6.46 6.95 9.48
CA LEU A 4 6.48 6.60 10.91
C LEU A 4 5.12 6.30 11.57
N ALA A 5 4.07 7.07 11.25
CA ALA A 5 2.74 7.02 11.89
C ALA A 5 2.09 5.63 12.01
N LEU A 6 2.44 4.69 11.13
CA LEU A 6 1.77 3.40 10.94
C LEU A 6 2.70 2.20 11.05
N CYS A 7 4.02 2.38 11.30
CA CYS A 7 4.82 1.34 11.98
C CYS A 7 4.19 0.96 13.33
N LEU A 8 3.43 1.91 13.87
CA LEU A 8 2.75 1.91 15.16
C LEU A 8 1.62 0.88 15.22
N MET A 9 0.99 0.58 14.07
CA MET A 9 0.01 -0.52 13.94
C MET A 9 0.57 -1.88 14.34
N TRP A 10 1.89 -2.03 14.45
CA TRP A 10 2.52 -3.29 14.80
C TRP A 10 3.62 -3.10 15.81
N LEU A 11 3.52 -2.08 16.68
CA LEU A 11 4.44 -1.94 17.81
C LEU A 11 4.16 -3.04 18.85
N THR A 12 4.59 -4.25 18.52
CA THR A 12 4.73 -5.33 19.48
C THR A 12 5.73 -4.90 20.55
N PRO A 13 5.70 -5.51 21.74
CA PRO A 13 6.76 -5.33 22.73
C PRO A 13 8.16 -5.49 22.13
N ASP A 14 8.32 -6.39 21.17
CA ASP A 14 9.58 -6.65 20.45
C ASP A 14 10.03 -5.45 19.59
N ASN A 15 9.08 -4.78 18.93
CA ASN A 15 9.35 -3.58 18.14
C ASN A 15 9.70 -2.36 19.02
N GLU A 16 9.14 -2.26 20.23
CA GLU A 16 9.56 -1.21 21.18
C GLU A 16 11.03 -1.42 21.59
N ALA A 17 11.42 -2.68 21.82
CA ALA A 17 12.80 -3.03 22.14
C ALA A 17 13.76 -2.76 20.97
N LEU A 18 13.38 -3.12 19.74
CA LEU A 18 14.14 -2.80 18.52
C LEU A 18 14.33 -1.29 18.35
N LEU A 19 13.27 -0.53 18.57
CA LEU A 19 13.29 0.93 18.44
C LEU A 19 14.19 1.60 19.48
N ARG A 20 14.16 1.12 20.74
CA ARG A 20 15.08 1.59 21.78
C ARG A 20 16.54 1.25 21.45
N ARG A 21 16.82 0.03 21.01
CA ARG A 21 18.17 -0.38 20.54
C ARG A 21 18.65 0.49 19.36
N ALA A 22 17.78 0.78 18.40
CA ALA A 22 18.11 1.64 17.26
C ALA A 22 18.46 3.08 17.71
N ALA A 23 17.77 3.59 18.73
CA ALA A 23 18.03 4.92 19.28
C ALA A 23 19.33 5.00 20.09
N GLU A 24 19.79 3.89 20.66
CA GLU A 24 21.08 3.79 21.36
C GLU A 24 22.28 3.81 20.39
N ILE A 25 22.07 3.48 19.10
CA ILE A 25 23.12 3.53 18.08
C ILE A 25 23.43 5.00 17.76
N PRO A 26 24.70 5.45 17.91
CA PRO A 26 25.11 6.81 17.59
C PRO A 26 24.77 7.16 16.13
N ALA A 27 24.35 8.41 15.87
CA ALA A 27 23.99 8.90 14.55
C ALA A 27 25.02 8.53 13.46
N SER A 28 26.31 8.72 13.77
CA SER A 28 27.44 8.41 12.88
C SER A 28 27.62 6.91 12.55
N LYS A 29 26.97 6.01 13.30
CA LYS A 29 27.05 4.56 13.15
C LYS A 29 25.77 3.92 12.62
N ARG A 30 24.66 4.66 12.54
CA ARG A 30 23.38 4.09 12.08
C ARG A 30 23.44 3.57 10.66
N MET A 31 24.09 4.28 9.76
CA MET A 31 24.21 3.85 8.36
C MET A 31 25.05 2.60 8.21
N GLU A 32 26.17 2.50 8.93
CA GLU A 32 26.98 1.29 8.99
C GLU A 32 26.13 0.09 9.47
N ARG A 33 25.35 0.26 10.54
CA ARG A 33 24.44 -0.79 11.02
C ARG A 33 23.37 -1.18 10.01
N VAL A 34 22.78 -0.21 9.31
CA VAL A 34 21.80 -0.47 8.24
C VAL A 34 22.43 -1.33 7.13
N LEU A 35 23.70 -1.10 6.79
CA LEU A 35 24.46 -1.95 5.86
C LEU A 35 24.70 -3.37 6.40
N GLU A 36 25.07 -3.50 7.67
CA GLU A 36 25.27 -4.80 8.32
C GLU A 36 23.98 -5.65 8.34
N LEU A 37 22.87 -5.06 8.79
CA LEU A 37 21.54 -5.70 8.87
C LEU A 37 21.06 -6.21 7.51
N SER A 38 21.53 -5.55 6.47
CA SER A 38 21.25 -5.89 5.09
C SER A 38 22.14 -6.98 4.50
N GLY A 39 22.97 -7.61 5.33
CA GLY A 39 23.85 -8.70 4.93
C GLY A 39 25.09 -8.26 4.13
N GLY A 40 25.39 -6.95 4.07
CA GLY A 40 26.65 -6.42 3.52
C GLY A 40 27.02 -6.88 2.09
N GLN A 41 26.07 -7.36 1.29
CA GLN A 41 26.33 -7.88 -0.06
C GLN A 41 25.50 -7.10 -1.09
N PRO A 42 26.02 -5.95 -1.57
CA PRO A 42 25.39 -5.13 -2.61
C PRO A 42 25.31 -5.77 -4.01
N GLU A 43 25.70 -7.05 -4.14
CA GLU A 43 26.03 -7.66 -5.42
C GLU A 43 25.04 -8.75 -5.87
N SER A 44 23.93 -8.97 -5.17
CA SER A 44 22.97 -9.98 -5.64
C SER A 44 22.43 -9.58 -7.02
N PRO A 45 22.44 -10.47 -8.04
CA PRO A 45 21.95 -10.11 -9.38
C PRO A 45 20.49 -9.64 -9.39
N ALA A 46 19.67 -10.13 -8.45
CA ALA A 46 18.29 -9.69 -8.28
C ALA A 46 18.19 -8.21 -7.89
N TRP A 47 19.09 -7.74 -7.04
CA TRP A 47 19.15 -6.32 -6.68
C TRP A 47 19.61 -5.46 -7.84
N ARG A 48 20.67 -5.85 -8.56
CA ARG A 48 21.11 -5.08 -9.74
C ARG A 48 19.97 -4.93 -10.75
N ASP A 49 19.23 -6.01 -10.96
CA ASP A 49 18.05 -5.98 -11.82
C ASP A 49 16.98 -5.03 -11.27
N TYR A 50 16.68 -5.10 -9.98
CA TYR A 50 15.67 -4.27 -9.34
C TYR A 50 16.03 -2.77 -9.29
N ALA A 51 17.29 -2.45 -8.97
CA ALA A 51 17.82 -1.10 -8.94
C ALA A 51 17.81 -0.49 -10.34
N ALA A 52 18.23 -1.23 -11.36
CA ALA A 52 18.16 -0.77 -12.75
C ALA A 52 16.70 -0.53 -13.18
N ALA A 53 15.75 -1.38 -12.76
CA ALA A 53 14.33 -1.20 -13.09
C ALA A 53 13.79 0.09 -12.46
N SER A 54 14.20 0.34 -11.22
CA SER A 54 13.88 1.56 -10.50
C SER A 54 14.49 2.79 -11.15
N ASP A 55 15.77 2.77 -11.52
CA ASP A 55 16.46 3.91 -12.11
C ASP A 55 15.87 4.26 -13.49
N ALA A 56 15.50 3.25 -14.28
CA ALA A 56 14.74 3.42 -15.51
C ALA A 56 13.39 4.12 -15.26
N MET A 57 12.69 3.77 -14.18
CA MET A 57 11.41 4.40 -13.82
C MET A 57 11.54 5.78 -13.14
N VAL A 58 12.59 6.05 -12.37
CA VAL A 58 12.87 7.40 -11.85
C VAL A 58 13.16 8.36 -13.00
N THR A 59 13.89 7.89 -14.02
CA THR A 59 14.06 8.63 -15.28
C THR A 59 12.71 8.97 -15.91
N TRP A 60 11.73 8.06 -15.84
CA TRP A 60 10.37 8.33 -16.30
C TRP A 60 9.56 9.25 -15.38
N PHE A 61 9.63 9.10 -14.05
CA PHE A 61 8.98 10.04 -13.14
C PHE A 61 9.51 11.46 -13.38
N ASN A 62 10.81 11.59 -13.63
CA ASN A 62 11.43 12.85 -14.04
C ASN A 62 11.03 13.31 -15.45
N LEU A 63 10.64 12.41 -16.36
CA LEU A 63 10.03 12.74 -17.66
C LEU A 63 8.57 13.21 -17.50
N ALA A 64 7.79 12.59 -16.62
CA ALA A 64 6.43 13.02 -16.26
C ALA A 64 6.43 14.39 -15.57
N VAL A 65 7.47 14.67 -14.78
CA VAL A 65 7.72 15.97 -14.14
C VAL A 65 8.57 16.90 -15.03
N SER A 66 8.96 16.45 -16.24
CA SER A 66 9.71 17.29 -17.17
C SER A 66 8.82 18.41 -17.73
N GLN A 67 9.44 19.50 -18.20
CA GLN A 67 8.70 20.64 -18.76
C GLN A 67 7.98 20.34 -20.09
N ASP A 68 8.03 19.12 -20.60
CA ASP A 68 7.29 18.72 -21.79
C ASP A 68 5.82 18.43 -21.44
N ALA A 69 4.94 19.32 -21.90
CA ALA A 69 3.51 19.26 -21.59
C ALA A 69 2.84 17.96 -22.08
N GLU A 70 3.34 17.36 -23.16
CA GLU A 70 2.79 16.11 -23.70
C GLU A 70 3.09 14.92 -22.78
N SER A 71 4.33 14.80 -22.30
CA SER A 71 4.74 13.74 -21.37
C SER A 71 4.05 13.84 -20.01
N SER A 72 3.85 15.06 -19.49
CA SER A 72 3.09 15.31 -18.25
C SER A 72 1.61 14.95 -18.43
N ALA A 73 0.97 15.39 -19.52
CA ALA A 73 -0.43 15.09 -19.80
C ALA A 73 -0.67 13.58 -19.97
N LEU A 74 0.28 12.87 -20.60
CA LEU A 74 0.25 11.41 -20.75
C LEU A 74 0.31 10.70 -19.39
N ALA A 75 1.23 11.12 -18.51
CA ALA A 75 1.36 10.56 -17.18
C ALA A 75 0.08 10.77 -16.35
N ASP A 76 -0.46 11.99 -16.35
CA ASP A 76 -1.70 12.32 -15.64
C ASP A 76 -2.90 11.53 -16.18
N ALA A 77 -3.01 11.39 -17.50
CA ALA A 77 -4.09 10.62 -18.11
C ALA A 77 -4.01 9.13 -17.75
N ILE A 78 -2.82 8.54 -17.72
CA ILE A 78 -2.62 7.16 -17.27
C ILE A 78 -2.96 7.05 -15.78
N GLU A 79 -2.46 7.94 -14.93
CA GLU A 79 -2.70 7.93 -13.48
C GLU A 79 -4.19 8.00 -13.13
N GLN A 80 -4.91 8.95 -13.74
CA GLN A 80 -6.34 9.16 -13.50
C GLN A 80 -7.19 7.99 -14.00
N ASN A 81 -6.80 7.35 -15.11
CA ASN A 81 -7.59 6.29 -15.74
C ASN A 81 -7.12 4.88 -15.41
N MET A 82 -5.97 4.69 -14.75
CA MET A 82 -5.39 3.37 -14.51
C MET A 82 -6.38 2.43 -13.82
N GLY A 83 -7.14 2.92 -12.84
CA GLY A 83 -8.17 2.10 -12.18
C GLY A 83 -9.24 1.56 -13.13
N ARG A 84 -9.68 2.39 -14.09
CA ARG A 84 -10.64 1.99 -15.14
C ARG A 84 -9.98 1.01 -16.13
N MET A 85 -8.79 1.35 -16.60
CA MET A 85 -8.06 0.56 -17.61
C MET A 85 -7.71 -0.85 -17.15
N LEU A 86 -7.47 -1.05 -15.84
CA LEU A 86 -7.14 -2.37 -15.29
C LEU A 86 -8.34 -3.34 -15.28
N LEU A 87 -9.57 -2.84 -15.38
CA LEU A 87 -10.80 -3.62 -15.19
C LEU A 87 -11.68 -3.71 -16.45
N THR A 88 -11.40 -2.91 -17.49
CA THR A 88 -12.18 -2.88 -18.75
C THR A 88 -11.29 -3.13 -19.96
N ASP A 89 -11.89 -3.70 -21.01
CA ASP A 89 -11.38 -3.83 -22.37
C ASP A 89 -11.76 -2.66 -23.28
N ASP A 90 -12.65 -1.78 -22.81
CA ASP A 90 -13.12 -0.58 -23.51
C ASP A 90 -12.10 0.57 -23.50
N TRP A 91 -10.85 0.29 -23.87
CA TRP A 91 -9.85 1.34 -24.07
C TRP A 91 -10.15 2.08 -25.38
N THR A 92 -10.11 3.41 -25.34
CA THR A 92 -10.12 4.16 -26.60
C THR A 92 -8.84 3.88 -27.39
N ILE A 93 -8.88 4.08 -28.72
CA ILE A 93 -7.69 3.90 -29.58
C ILE A 93 -6.51 4.71 -29.05
N SER A 94 -6.75 5.94 -28.60
CA SER A 94 -5.72 6.80 -28.01
C SER A 94 -5.17 6.21 -26.71
N GLN A 95 -6.03 5.70 -25.82
CA GLN A 95 -5.59 5.05 -24.57
C GLN A 95 -4.76 3.81 -24.85
N GLU A 96 -5.17 2.97 -25.79
CA GLU A 96 -4.42 1.80 -26.19
C GLU A 96 -3.04 2.16 -26.74
N PHE A 97 -2.97 3.13 -27.65
CA PHE A 97 -1.71 3.62 -28.20
C PHE A 97 -0.78 4.13 -27.09
N MET A 98 -1.32 4.95 -26.17
CA MET A 98 -0.59 5.50 -25.03
C MET A 98 -0.03 4.41 -24.11
N ILE A 99 -0.83 3.40 -23.76
CA ILE A 99 -0.40 2.30 -22.90
C ILE A 99 0.67 1.45 -23.59
N ARG A 100 0.50 1.13 -24.87
CA ARG A 100 1.51 0.38 -25.62
C ARG A 100 2.83 1.14 -25.67
N ARG A 101 2.78 2.43 -25.99
CA ARG A 101 3.96 3.29 -25.99
C ARG A 101 4.62 3.33 -24.62
N TYR A 102 3.82 3.41 -23.55
CA TYR A 102 4.30 3.38 -22.18
C TYR A 102 5.01 2.05 -21.84
N LEU A 103 4.42 0.92 -22.22
CA LEU A 103 5.03 -0.41 -22.00
C LEU A 103 6.30 -0.61 -22.83
N GLU A 104 6.36 -0.09 -24.07
CA GLU A 104 7.56 -0.09 -24.92
C GLU A 104 8.70 0.70 -24.30
N LEU A 105 8.44 1.93 -23.83
CA LEU A 105 9.42 2.78 -23.15
C LEU A 105 9.93 2.13 -21.85
N ASN A 106 9.17 1.22 -21.25
CA ASN A 106 9.52 0.50 -20.03
C ASN A 106 9.84 -0.99 -20.27
N ALA A 107 10.16 -1.40 -21.51
CA ALA A 107 10.43 -2.81 -21.83
C ALA A 107 11.61 -3.40 -21.03
N GLU A 108 12.66 -2.60 -20.81
CA GLU A 108 13.80 -3.00 -19.98
C GLU A 108 13.39 -3.18 -18.51
N ALA A 109 12.63 -2.24 -17.95
CA ALA A 109 12.08 -2.33 -16.59
C ALA A 109 11.19 -3.57 -16.42
N LEU A 110 10.33 -3.89 -17.39
CA LEU A 110 9.54 -5.12 -17.38
C LEU A 110 10.42 -6.37 -17.38
N ALA A 111 11.47 -6.42 -18.21
CA ALA A 111 12.40 -7.55 -18.24
C ALA A 111 13.11 -7.73 -16.89
N LEU A 112 13.45 -6.63 -16.22
CA LEU A 112 14.08 -6.61 -14.90
C LEU A 112 13.11 -7.07 -13.80
N ILE A 113 11.87 -6.57 -13.80
CA ILE A 113 10.80 -7.00 -12.88
C ILE A 113 10.58 -8.50 -12.99
N ARG A 114 10.52 -9.03 -14.22
CA ARG A 114 10.37 -10.47 -14.46
C ARG A 114 11.48 -11.27 -13.78
N ARG A 115 12.75 -10.92 -14.00
CA ARG A 115 13.90 -11.59 -13.36
C ARG A 115 13.91 -11.48 -11.84
N ALA A 116 13.51 -10.33 -11.30
CA ALA A 116 13.49 -10.09 -9.87
C ALA A 116 12.40 -10.90 -9.14
N THR A 117 11.26 -11.10 -9.79
CA THR A 117 10.07 -11.78 -9.21
C THR A 117 10.04 -13.29 -9.45
N ASP A 118 10.86 -13.81 -10.37
CA ASP A 118 11.07 -15.26 -10.54
C ASP A 118 11.87 -15.88 -9.37
N ARG A 119 12.34 -15.07 -8.41
CA ARG A 119 13.08 -15.51 -7.22
C ARG A 119 12.19 -15.45 -5.96
N PRO A 120 12.30 -16.43 -5.05
CA PRO A 120 11.41 -16.55 -3.90
C PRO A 120 11.58 -15.46 -2.82
N ILE A 121 12.66 -14.67 -2.84
CA ILE A 121 12.93 -13.66 -1.82
C ILE A 121 13.47 -12.37 -2.47
N LEU A 122 12.69 -11.30 -2.40
CA LEU A 122 13.14 -9.92 -2.61
C LEU A 122 13.73 -9.41 -1.28
N GLY A 123 14.96 -9.80 -0.98
CA GLY A 123 15.74 -9.16 0.10
C GLY A 123 16.47 -7.96 -0.47
N LEU A 124 16.13 -6.74 -0.03
CA LEU A 124 16.86 -5.54 -0.43
C LEU A 124 18.06 -5.33 0.50
N PRO A 125 19.30 -5.21 -0.02
CA PRO A 125 20.42 -4.74 0.77
C PRO A 125 20.48 -3.19 0.83
N ALA A 126 20.91 -2.66 1.97
CA ALA A 126 20.91 -1.25 2.34
C ALA A 126 21.84 -0.29 1.57
N GLU A 127 22.72 -0.74 0.68
CA GLU A 127 23.69 0.20 0.07
C GLU A 127 23.07 1.17 -0.93
N GLY A 128 21.97 0.79 -1.60
CA GLY A 128 21.19 1.70 -2.43
C GLY A 128 20.52 2.86 -1.66
N ILE A 129 20.50 2.75 -0.33
CA ILE A 129 19.92 3.71 0.61
C ILE A 129 20.85 4.90 0.87
N LEU A 130 22.15 4.72 0.63
CA LEU A 130 23.17 5.68 1.03
C LEU A 130 23.38 6.85 0.05
N ARG A 131 22.69 6.87 -1.11
CA ARG A 131 22.72 8.03 -2.00
C ARG A 131 21.69 9.06 -1.52
N PRO A 132 22.10 10.30 -1.19
CA PRO A 132 21.18 11.37 -0.77
C PRO A 132 20.01 11.61 -1.74
N SER A 133 20.25 11.55 -3.05
CA SER A 133 19.22 11.64 -4.08
C SER A 133 18.26 10.43 -4.12
N ALA A 134 18.65 9.27 -3.57
CA ALA A 134 17.81 8.07 -3.45
C ALA A 134 16.95 8.07 -2.17
N LEU A 135 17.25 8.93 -1.18
CA LEU A 135 16.42 9.11 0.02
C LEU A 135 15.10 9.84 -0.27
N ASN A 136 14.98 10.50 -1.44
CA ASN A 136 13.87 11.42 -1.70
C ASN A 136 12.60 10.73 -2.22
N PHE A 137 12.72 9.57 -2.87
CA PHE A 137 11.56 8.81 -3.36
C PHE A 137 11.73 7.29 -3.13
N SER A 138 11.79 6.98 -1.83
CA SER A 138 11.56 5.74 -1.05
C SER A 138 11.62 4.33 -1.67
N HIS A 139 12.11 3.40 -0.84
CA HIS A 139 11.91 1.94 -0.94
C HIS A 139 10.47 1.50 -1.19
N ALA A 140 9.47 2.33 -0.89
CA ALA A 140 8.08 2.08 -1.20
C ALA A 140 7.75 2.38 -2.68
N ILE A 141 8.27 3.47 -3.22
CA ILE A 141 7.88 3.92 -4.55
C ILE A 141 8.35 2.93 -5.61
N ARG A 142 9.57 2.39 -5.48
CA ARG A 142 10.11 1.42 -6.45
C ARG A 142 9.22 0.18 -6.62
N PRO A 143 8.86 -0.58 -5.57
CA PRO A 143 7.97 -1.73 -5.71
C PRO A 143 6.54 -1.33 -6.02
N PHE A 144 6.11 -0.15 -5.57
CA PHE A 144 4.81 0.37 -5.96
C PHE A 144 4.72 0.60 -7.47
N THR A 145 5.65 1.33 -8.04
CA THR A 145 5.69 1.62 -9.48
C THR A 145 5.92 0.34 -10.29
N ALA A 146 6.81 -0.56 -9.83
CA ALA A 146 7.00 -1.87 -10.46
C ALA A 146 5.71 -2.72 -10.45
N GLY A 147 5.01 -2.75 -9.32
CA GLY A 147 3.72 -3.41 -9.20
C GLY A 147 2.68 -2.83 -10.16
N ARG A 148 2.62 -1.50 -10.29
CA ARG A 148 1.71 -0.82 -11.23
C ARG A 148 2.03 -1.13 -12.69
N LEU A 149 3.30 -1.09 -13.07
CA LEU A 149 3.74 -1.44 -14.41
C LEU A 149 3.40 -2.89 -14.74
N ALA A 150 3.57 -3.81 -13.78
CA ALA A 150 3.14 -5.20 -13.91
C ALA A 150 1.61 -5.35 -14.07
N LEU A 151 0.80 -4.58 -13.33
CA LEU A 151 -0.67 -4.58 -13.48
C LEU A 151 -1.12 -4.07 -14.86
N LEU A 152 -0.48 -3.01 -15.37
CA LEU A 152 -0.74 -2.49 -16.72
C LEU A 152 -0.38 -3.53 -17.79
N LYS A 153 0.77 -4.19 -17.63
CA LYS A 153 1.18 -5.26 -18.54
C LYS A 153 0.21 -6.45 -18.51
N ALA A 154 -0.29 -6.81 -17.32
CA ALA A 154 -1.31 -7.84 -17.17
C ALA A 154 -2.61 -7.49 -17.91
N ALA A 155 -3.05 -6.22 -17.82
CA ALA A 155 -4.26 -5.76 -18.52
C ALA A 155 -4.11 -5.83 -20.04
N ASP A 156 -2.96 -5.40 -20.57
CA ASP A 156 -2.70 -5.46 -22.02
C ASP A 156 -2.60 -6.91 -22.53
N ASP A 157 -2.00 -7.83 -21.77
CA ASP A 157 -1.98 -9.26 -22.11
C ASP A 157 -3.39 -9.86 -22.12
N ALA A 158 -4.19 -9.58 -21.09
CA ALA A 158 -5.57 -10.07 -21.01
C ALA A 158 -6.41 -9.62 -22.21
N ARG A 159 -6.26 -8.36 -22.61
CA ARG A 159 -6.96 -7.79 -23.77
C ARG A 159 -6.55 -8.45 -25.09
N ARG A 160 -5.29 -8.88 -25.22
CA ARG A 160 -4.81 -9.66 -26.37
C ARG A 160 -5.23 -11.13 -26.34
N GLY A 161 -5.97 -11.56 -25.32
CA GLY A 161 -6.35 -12.96 -25.10
C GLY A 161 -5.21 -13.82 -24.53
N GLU A 162 -4.10 -13.20 -24.12
CA GLU A 162 -2.92 -13.86 -23.54
C GLU A 162 -3.12 -14.09 -22.03
N TRP A 163 -4.23 -14.76 -21.67
CA TRP A 163 -4.70 -14.89 -20.28
C TRP A 163 -3.66 -15.49 -19.34
N LYS A 164 -2.89 -16.49 -19.80
CA LYS A 164 -1.82 -17.08 -18.99
C LYS A 164 -0.76 -16.03 -18.62
N GLN A 165 -0.31 -15.24 -19.59
CA GLN A 165 0.67 -14.17 -19.37
C GLN A 165 0.09 -13.07 -18.47
N ALA A 166 -1.18 -12.73 -18.65
CA ALA A 166 -1.89 -11.77 -17.80
C ALA A 166 -1.88 -12.19 -16.33
N TRP A 167 -2.21 -13.46 -16.04
CA TRP A 167 -2.14 -14.03 -14.70
C TRP A 167 -0.72 -14.01 -14.12
N GLU A 168 0.27 -14.37 -14.92
CA GLU A 168 1.68 -14.33 -14.52
C GLU A 168 2.14 -12.91 -14.16
N TRP A 169 1.71 -11.88 -14.90
CA TRP A 169 2.03 -10.47 -14.56
C TRP A 169 1.27 -9.96 -13.34
N ASN A 170 -0.01 -10.31 -13.18
CA ASN A 170 -0.77 -9.98 -11.98
C ASN A 170 -0.13 -10.60 -10.73
N HIS A 171 0.40 -11.83 -10.84
CA HIS A 171 1.19 -12.45 -9.78
C HIS A 171 2.47 -11.67 -9.46
N ARG A 172 3.21 -11.19 -10.46
CA ARG A 172 4.39 -10.35 -10.21
C ARG A 172 4.05 -9.04 -9.52
N ALA A 173 2.91 -8.43 -9.86
CA ALA A 173 2.38 -7.29 -9.12
C ALA A 173 2.05 -7.64 -7.66
N ALA A 174 1.50 -8.83 -7.41
CA ALA A 174 1.28 -9.34 -6.07
C ALA A 174 2.61 -9.50 -5.29
N CYS A 175 3.67 -10.01 -5.91
CA CYS A 175 5.00 -10.09 -5.28
C CYS A 175 5.55 -8.71 -4.91
N CYS A 176 5.41 -7.72 -5.81
CA CYS A 176 5.78 -6.33 -5.50
C CYS A 176 4.96 -5.76 -4.34
N THR A 177 3.67 -6.09 -4.30
CA THR A 177 2.75 -5.69 -3.23
C THR A 177 3.10 -6.34 -1.90
N GLN A 178 3.43 -7.63 -1.89
CA GLN A 178 3.89 -8.30 -0.67
C GLN A 178 5.20 -7.69 -0.18
N HIS A 179 6.12 -7.36 -1.08
CA HIS A 179 7.33 -6.63 -0.71
C HIS A 179 6.99 -5.28 -0.06
N LEU A 180 6.06 -4.50 -0.63
CA LEU A 180 5.55 -3.27 0.00
C LEU A 180 4.96 -3.50 1.39
N MET A 181 4.22 -4.60 1.59
CA MET A 181 3.67 -4.96 2.89
C MET A 181 4.75 -5.34 3.91
N GLN A 182 5.90 -5.81 3.42
CA GLN A 182 7.03 -6.19 4.25
C GLN A 182 7.81 -4.97 4.76
N LEU A 183 7.75 -3.85 4.04
CA LEU A 183 8.40 -2.62 4.49
C LEU A 183 7.67 -2.08 5.75
N ALA A 184 8.43 -1.60 6.73
CA ALA A 184 7.84 -1.00 7.93
C ALA A 184 7.13 0.32 7.60
N SER A 185 7.63 1.03 6.58
CA SER A 185 7.13 2.30 6.08
C SER A 185 5.62 2.31 5.80
N VAL A 186 4.96 3.29 6.41
CA VAL A 186 3.56 3.65 6.12
C VAL A 186 3.29 3.82 4.63
N ILE A 187 4.14 4.58 3.93
CA ILE A 187 3.94 4.87 2.51
C ILE A 187 3.93 3.55 1.77
N ALA A 188 4.88 2.66 2.11
CA ALA A 188 4.95 1.34 1.51
C ALA A 188 3.68 0.56 1.77
N ARG A 189 3.18 0.49 3.00
CA ARG A 189 1.96 -0.27 3.31
C ARG A 189 0.71 0.34 2.69
N GLY A 190 0.58 1.66 2.68
CA GLY A 190 -0.50 2.36 2.01
C GLY A 190 -0.48 2.12 0.50
N ALA A 191 0.70 2.21 -0.11
CA ALA A 191 0.95 1.82 -1.49
C ALA A 191 0.67 0.33 -1.71
N ALA A 192 1.01 -0.54 -0.75
CA ALA A 192 0.74 -1.96 -0.78
C ALA A 192 -0.76 -2.21 -0.85
N TRP A 193 -1.54 -1.65 0.07
CA TRP A 193 -3.00 -1.82 0.09
C TRP A 193 -3.64 -1.30 -1.19
N ALA A 194 -3.19 -0.16 -1.69
CA ALA A 194 -3.68 0.38 -2.96
C ALA A 194 -3.34 -0.53 -4.15
N SER A 195 -2.11 -1.06 -4.21
CA SER A 195 -1.70 -2.03 -5.24
C SER A 195 -2.47 -3.33 -5.11
N GLU A 196 -2.65 -3.83 -3.89
CA GLU A 196 -3.32 -5.09 -3.60
C GLU A 196 -4.80 -5.05 -3.98
N ALA A 197 -5.49 -3.96 -3.62
CA ALA A 197 -6.89 -3.76 -3.98
C ALA A 197 -7.06 -3.81 -5.51
N ARG A 198 -6.22 -3.09 -6.26
CA ARG A 198 -6.24 -3.09 -7.73
C ARG A 198 -5.90 -4.47 -8.30
N GLN A 199 -4.85 -5.09 -7.77
CA GLN A 199 -4.36 -6.40 -8.18
C GLN A 199 -5.44 -7.47 -8.02
N ARG A 200 -6.17 -7.47 -6.90
CA ARG A 200 -7.26 -8.40 -6.64
C ARG A 200 -8.51 -8.10 -7.46
N ALA A 201 -8.89 -6.83 -7.61
CA ALA A 201 -10.00 -6.47 -8.50
C ALA A 201 -9.75 -6.95 -9.94
N GLN A 202 -8.52 -6.78 -10.42
CA GLN A 202 -8.11 -7.29 -11.73
C GLN A 202 -8.13 -8.82 -11.79
N ALA A 203 -7.65 -9.52 -10.76
CA ALA A 203 -7.73 -10.97 -10.69
C ALA A 203 -9.19 -11.47 -10.73
N LEU A 204 -10.12 -10.80 -10.02
CA LEU A 204 -11.56 -11.12 -10.10
C LEU A 204 -12.10 -10.94 -11.51
N ALA A 205 -11.73 -9.85 -12.19
CA ALA A 205 -12.11 -9.62 -13.58
C ALA A 205 -11.56 -10.73 -14.50
N PHE A 206 -10.33 -11.20 -14.27
CA PHE A 206 -9.75 -12.30 -15.04
C PHE A 206 -10.46 -13.63 -14.80
N VAL A 207 -10.80 -13.97 -13.54
CA VAL A 207 -11.62 -15.16 -13.24
C VAL A 207 -12.97 -15.07 -13.93
N HIS A 208 -13.60 -13.89 -13.94
CA HIS A 208 -14.88 -13.70 -14.59
C HIS A 208 -14.83 -13.90 -16.10
N ARG A 209 -13.78 -13.41 -16.76
CA ARG A 209 -13.67 -13.41 -18.23
C ARG A 209 -13.09 -14.71 -18.80
N ALA A 210 -12.18 -15.35 -18.08
CA ALA A 210 -11.42 -16.51 -18.53
C ALA A 210 -11.20 -17.52 -17.39
N PRO A 211 -12.28 -18.08 -16.81
CA PRO A 211 -12.20 -18.93 -15.64
C PRO A 211 -11.40 -20.22 -15.88
N GLU A 212 -11.33 -20.72 -17.11
CA GLU A 212 -10.51 -21.87 -17.52
C GLU A 212 -8.99 -21.63 -17.41
N HIS A 213 -8.58 -20.35 -17.41
CA HIS A 213 -7.20 -19.94 -17.23
C HIS A 213 -6.86 -19.56 -15.78
N ALA A 214 -7.85 -19.54 -14.88
CA ALA A 214 -7.63 -19.22 -13.48
C ALA A 214 -6.73 -20.27 -12.81
N PRO A 215 -5.71 -19.85 -12.04
CA PRO A 215 -4.84 -20.79 -11.35
C PRO A 215 -5.62 -21.59 -10.30
N ARG A 216 -5.32 -22.89 -10.17
CA ARG A 216 -5.99 -23.79 -9.22
C ARG A 216 -5.72 -23.43 -7.76
N ASP A 217 -4.51 -22.99 -7.46
CA ASP A 217 -4.15 -22.37 -6.20
C ASP A 217 -3.90 -20.88 -6.47
N PRO A 218 -4.64 -19.97 -5.82
CA PRO A 218 -4.38 -18.54 -5.99
C PRO A 218 -2.93 -18.26 -5.59
N LEU A 219 -2.13 -17.80 -6.55
CA LEU A 219 -0.67 -17.62 -6.49
C LEU A 219 -0.17 -16.71 -5.34
N TRP A 220 -1.08 -16.16 -4.53
CA TRP A 220 -0.82 -15.29 -3.39
C TRP A 220 -0.49 -16.06 -2.10
N ARG A 221 -0.93 -17.32 -1.96
CA ARG A 221 -0.65 -18.14 -0.76
C ARG A 221 0.86 -18.40 -0.58
N ASP A 222 1.53 -18.73 -1.68
CA ASP A 222 2.98 -19.00 -1.68
C ASP A 222 3.81 -17.74 -1.43
N ALA A 223 3.38 -16.60 -1.99
CA ALA A 223 4.08 -15.32 -1.78
C ALA A 223 4.06 -14.89 -0.30
N ALA A 224 2.92 -15.07 0.40
CA ALA A 224 2.79 -14.77 1.82
C ALA A 224 3.56 -15.75 2.72
N ALA A 225 3.73 -17.01 2.29
CA ALA A 225 4.54 -18.00 3.01
C ALA A 225 6.04 -17.75 2.82
N ALA A 226 6.48 -17.46 1.59
CA ALA A 226 7.87 -17.15 1.26
C ALA A 226 8.37 -15.89 1.99
N ALA A 227 7.51 -14.88 2.14
CA ALA A 227 7.77 -13.65 2.90
C ALA A 227 8.18 -13.88 4.37
N ARG A 228 7.72 -14.97 4.99
CA ARG A 228 7.97 -15.24 6.42
C ARG A 228 9.39 -15.71 6.74
N THR A 229 10.22 -15.96 5.73
CA THR A 229 11.56 -16.56 5.91
C THR A 229 12.68 -15.54 6.19
N ALA A 230 12.42 -14.24 6.05
CA ALA A 230 13.37 -13.20 6.45
C ALA A 230 13.21 -12.82 7.94
N SER A 231 14.33 -12.55 8.62
CA SER A 231 14.33 -12.01 9.99
C SER A 231 13.79 -10.58 9.98
N TRP A 232 12.49 -10.44 10.18
CA TRP A 232 11.74 -9.17 10.23
C TRP A 232 12.37 -8.12 11.15
N ASP A 233 13.03 -8.56 12.21
CA ASP A 233 13.75 -7.72 13.15
C ASP A 233 14.82 -6.87 12.44
N ALA A 234 15.53 -7.42 11.46
CA ALA A 234 16.62 -6.72 10.77
C ALA A 234 16.12 -5.63 9.81
N VAL A 235 15.05 -5.93 9.06
CA VAL A 235 14.39 -4.94 8.17
C VAL A 235 13.78 -3.83 8.99
N THR A 236 13.08 -4.19 10.07
CA THR A 236 12.46 -3.24 10.99
C THR A 236 13.52 -2.35 11.64
N GLU A 237 14.59 -2.93 12.19
CA GLU A 237 15.71 -2.18 12.78
C GLU A 237 16.35 -1.22 11.76
N ALA A 238 16.58 -1.67 10.52
CA ALA A 238 17.17 -0.83 9.48
C ALA A 238 16.30 0.39 9.12
N GLU A 239 14.98 0.20 8.99
CA GLU A 239 14.06 1.31 8.71
C GLU A 239 13.96 2.31 9.87
N LEU A 240 14.00 1.81 11.12
CA LEU A 240 14.02 2.67 12.30
C LEU A 240 15.30 3.51 12.35
N LEU A 241 16.45 2.91 12.02
CA LEU A 241 17.73 3.63 11.96
C LEU A 241 17.75 4.71 10.89
N LEU A 242 17.24 4.42 9.69
CA LEU A 242 17.10 5.40 8.59
C LEU A 242 16.19 6.55 8.96
N THR A 243 15.11 6.23 9.65
CA THR A 243 14.18 7.22 10.15
C THR A 243 14.82 8.16 11.15
N LEU A 244 15.56 7.62 12.13
CA LEU A 244 16.23 8.42 13.16
C LEU A 244 17.32 9.30 12.54
N ASP A 245 18.09 8.76 11.60
CA ASP A 245 19.07 9.52 10.81
C ASP A 245 18.42 10.69 10.05
N TYR A 246 17.35 10.42 9.29
CA TYR A 246 16.61 11.44 8.55
C TYR A 246 16.04 12.54 9.48
N THR A 247 15.49 12.13 10.62
CA THR A 247 14.95 13.05 11.64
C THR A 247 16.03 14.00 12.15
N GLU A 248 17.22 13.49 12.44
CA GLU A 248 18.34 14.29 12.93
C GLU A 248 18.90 15.22 11.86
N ARG A 249 19.02 14.76 10.61
CA ARG A 249 19.43 15.64 9.51
C ARG A 249 18.43 16.76 9.26
N LEU A 250 17.14 16.47 9.32
CA LEU A 250 16.10 17.48 9.17
C LEU A 250 16.09 18.47 10.34
N ALA A 251 16.31 18.00 11.57
CA ALA A 251 16.48 18.85 12.74
C ALA A 251 17.73 19.76 12.62
N ALA A 252 18.85 19.21 12.15
CA ALA A 252 20.07 19.95 11.89
C ALA A 252 19.85 21.03 10.81
N TRP A 253 19.19 20.69 9.70
CA TRP A 253 18.81 21.66 8.66
C TRP A 253 17.90 22.77 9.22
N ALA A 254 16.88 22.41 10.00
CA ALA A 254 15.96 23.37 10.60
C ALA A 254 16.65 24.34 11.57
N SER A 255 17.76 23.90 12.19
CA SER A 255 18.63 24.72 13.03
C SER A 255 19.67 25.54 12.26
N GLY A 256 19.80 25.34 10.94
CA GLY A 256 20.82 25.97 10.10
C GLY A 256 22.21 25.31 10.16
N ALA A 257 22.29 24.07 10.67
CA ALA A 257 23.53 23.35 10.91
C ALA A 257 23.85 22.24 9.89
N ALA A 258 22.97 21.99 8.90
CA ALA A 258 23.15 20.94 7.90
C ALA A 258 22.95 21.45 6.46
N ASP A 259 23.36 20.57 5.54
CA ASP A 259 23.50 20.75 4.09
C ASP A 259 22.25 21.28 3.37
N GLU A 260 22.46 21.98 2.25
CA GLU A 260 21.41 22.60 1.42
C GLU A 260 20.51 21.57 0.73
N GLU A 261 21.00 20.35 0.51
CA GLU A 261 20.28 19.29 -0.23
C GLU A 261 18.94 18.94 0.42
N ILE A 262 18.89 18.77 1.76
CA ILE A 262 17.64 18.52 2.50
C ILE A 262 16.68 19.70 2.38
N GLY A 263 17.24 20.92 2.31
CA GLY A 263 16.47 22.15 2.13
C GLY A 263 15.65 22.13 0.85
N SER A 264 16.24 21.73 -0.26
CA SER A 264 15.56 21.71 -1.56
C SER A 264 14.28 20.82 -1.56
N ILE A 265 14.32 19.66 -0.92
CA ILE A 265 13.17 18.74 -0.83
C ILE A 265 12.09 19.31 0.08
N VAL A 266 12.50 19.89 1.21
CA VAL A 266 11.56 20.50 2.16
C VAL A 266 10.90 21.72 1.52
N GLU A 267 11.64 22.50 0.73
CA GLU A 267 11.12 23.65 0.00
C GLU A 267 10.11 23.23 -1.07
N VAL A 268 10.41 22.18 -1.86
CA VAL A 268 9.45 21.59 -2.80
C VAL A 268 8.21 21.07 -2.07
N ALA A 269 8.38 20.40 -0.94
CA ALA A 269 7.27 19.92 -0.13
C ALA A 269 6.41 21.08 0.39
N VAL A 270 7.01 22.11 1.01
CA VAL A 270 6.29 23.29 1.52
C VAL A 270 5.58 24.03 0.39
N ALA A 271 6.20 24.17 -0.78
CA ALA A 271 5.59 24.78 -1.95
C ALA A 271 4.40 23.97 -2.49
N GLY A 272 4.51 22.64 -2.54
CA GLY A 272 3.42 21.75 -2.99
C GLY A 272 2.26 21.63 -2.00
N LEU A 273 2.41 22.13 -0.77
CA LEU A 273 1.40 22.05 0.29
C LEU A 273 0.48 23.29 0.37
N GLY A 274 0.81 24.38 -0.34
CA GLY A 274 -0.03 25.57 -0.44
C GLY A 274 -0.61 25.71 -1.84
N ASP A 275 -1.88 25.32 -2.03
CA ASP A 275 -2.63 25.82 -3.18
C ASP A 275 -3.17 27.23 -2.88
N GLU A 276 -3.50 28.00 -3.93
CA GLU A 276 -4.02 29.37 -3.79
C GLU A 276 -5.42 29.39 -3.14
N GLU A 277 -6.17 28.28 -3.20
CA GLU A 277 -7.54 28.16 -2.69
C GLU A 277 -7.61 27.78 -1.19
N GLY A 278 -6.48 27.49 -0.54
CA GLY A 278 -6.44 27.15 0.88
C GLY A 278 -6.96 25.73 1.21
N LYS A 279 -7.15 24.88 0.21
CA LYS A 279 -7.42 23.45 0.37
C LYS A 279 -6.13 22.67 0.15
N GLY A 280 -5.11 22.97 0.96
CA GLY A 280 -3.83 22.27 0.89
C GLY A 280 -4.04 20.74 0.90
N ALA A 281 -3.13 20.00 0.28
CA ALA A 281 -3.18 18.53 0.08
C ALA A 281 -3.28 17.69 1.38
N LEU A 282 -3.43 18.34 2.53
CA LEU A 282 -3.38 17.81 3.88
C LEU A 282 -4.75 17.65 4.56
N GLY A 283 -5.83 18.08 3.90
CA GLY A 283 -7.20 17.95 4.43
C GLY A 283 -7.49 18.80 5.67
N ASP A 284 -8.68 18.61 6.25
CA ASP A 284 -9.15 19.35 7.42
C ASP A 284 -8.28 19.05 8.65
N GLY A 285 -7.43 20.02 9.02
CA GLY A 285 -6.57 19.96 10.20
C GLY A 285 -5.07 19.82 9.93
N GLY A 286 -4.65 19.81 8.65
CA GLY A 286 -3.24 19.94 8.30
C GLY A 286 -2.65 21.28 8.76
N MET A 287 -1.42 21.27 9.30
CA MET A 287 -0.72 22.53 9.59
C MET A 287 -0.26 23.17 8.28
N ARG A 288 -0.65 24.42 8.07
CA ARG A 288 -0.16 25.29 7.00
C ARG A 288 1.06 26.07 7.50
N PHE A 289 2.04 26.26 6.62
CA PHE A 289 3.16 27.16 6.85
C PHE A 289 3.17 28.17 5.72
N ASP A 290 3.20 29.45 6.09
CA ASP A 290 3.21 30.55 5.13
C ASP A 290 4.62 30.77 4.56
N SER A 291 5.64 30.12 5.13
CA SER A 291 7.02 30.16 4.61
C SER A 291 7.89 29.01 5.10
N VAL A 292 9.00 28.78 4.40
CA VAL A 292 10.10 27.89 4.83
C VAL A 292 10.65 28.30 6.20
N ALA A 293 10.67 29.61 6.49
CA ALA A 293 11.13 30.12 7.79
C ALA A 293 10.20 29.72 8.94
N GLU A 294 8.89 29.76 8.71
CA GLU A 294 7.88 29.28 9.67
C GLU A 294 7.97 27.77 9.86
N PHE A 295 8.12 27.02 8.76
CA PHE A 295 8.37 25.58 8.82
C PHE A 295 9.61 25.26 9.65
N ARG A 296 10.75 25.89 9.35
CA ARG A 296 12.00 25.74 10.14
C ARG A 296 11.75 26.04 11.61
N LYS A 297 11.03 27.13 11.93
CA LYS A 297 10.70 27.50 13.31
C LYS A 297 9.89 26.41 14.03
N ALA A 298 8.90 25.82 13.36
CA ALA A 298 8.08 24.74 13.94
C ALA A 298 8.88 23.42 14.12
N MET A 299 9.90 23.22 13.29
CA MET A 299 10.82 22.09 13.38
C MET A 299 11.90 22.27 14.46
N ARG A 300 12.12 23.48 14.98
CA ARG A 300 13.13 23.74 16.03
C ARG A 300 12.80 22.96 17.29
N GLY A 301 13.80 22.25 17.81
CA GLY A 301 13.66 21.44 19.01
C GLY A 301 12.94 20.10 18.79
N TRP A 302 12.66 19.73 17.54
CA TRP A 302 12.39 18.34 17.18
C TRP A 302 13.69 17.56 17.22
N THR A 303 13.66 16.38 17.84
CA THR A 303 14.82 15.50 18.03
C THR A 303 14.39 14.07 17.76
N SER A 304 15.35 13.19 17.46
CA SER A 304 15.13 11.75 17.37
C SER A 304 14.48 11.19 18.64
N ALA A 305 14.86 11.69 19.82
CA ALA A 305 14.24 11.31 21.10
C ALA A 305 12.74 11.69 21.20
N LYS A 306 12.37 12.92 20.80
CA LYS A 306 10.95 13.31 20.78
C LYS A 306 10.16 12.54 19.73
N GLN A 307 10.78 12.26 18.58
CA GLN A 307 10.14 11.42 17.58
C GLN A 307 9.89 10.01 18.14
N LEU A 308 10.91 9.42 18.77
CA LEU A 308 10.83 8.14 19.46
C LEU A 308 9.71 8.09 20.50
N GLU A 309 9.59 9.10 21.36
CA GLU A 309 8.50 9.18 22.34
C GLU A 309 7.11 9.18 21.69
N THR A 310 6.94 9.97 20.62
CA THR A 310 5.70 10.00 19.84
C THR A 310 5.42 8.63 19.23
N GLU A 311 6.43 7.97 18.66
CA GLU A 311 6.28 6.64 18.08
C GLU A 311 5.87 5.62 19.15
N VAL A 312 6.58 5.52 20.26
CA VAL A 312 6.23 4.57 21.33
C VAL A 312 4.80 4.82 21.84
N ALA A 313 4.41 6.08 22.02
CA ALA A 313 3.08 6.44 22.50
C ALA A 313 1.97 5.98 21.54
N LEU A 314 2.10 6.30 20.26
CA LEU A 314 1.17 5.86 19.24
C LEU A 314 1.19 4.33 19.12
N GLY A 315 2.36 3.71 19.07
CA GLY A 315 2.50 2.27 18.94
C GLY A 315 1.77 1.48 20.01
N ARG A 316 1.78 1.97 21.25
CA ARG A 316 1.00 1.38 22.34
C ARG A 316 -0.51 1.51 22.12
N ILE A 317 -0.99 2.67 21.62
CA ILE A 317 -2.41 2.87 21.27
C ILE A 317 -2.83 1.85 20.20
N TYR A 318 -1.99 1.68 19.19
CA TYR A 318 -2.26 0.78 18.08
C TYR A 318 -2.09 -0.71 18.45
N ALA A 319 -1.11 -1.08 19.28
CA ALA A 319 -0.84 -2.46 19.66
C ALA A 319 -2.00 -3.07 20.47
N ASP A 320 -2.54 -2.30 21.41
CA ASP A 320 -3.75 -2.63 22.17
C ASP A 320 -4.91 -2.97 21.21
N TRP A 321 -5.08 -2.16 20.18
CA TRP A 321 -6.05 -2.38 19.14
C TRP A 321 -5.81 -3.66 18.32
N ASN A 322 -4.56 -3.92 17.90
CA ASN A 322 -4.23 -5.04 17.03
C ASN A 322 -4.26 -6.41 17.71
N GLN A 323 -4.21 -6.46 19.04
CA GLN A 323 -4.30 -7.71 19.81
C GLN A 323 -5.73 -8.31 19.83
N ARG A 324 -6.72 -7.54 19.38
CA ARG A 324 -8.14 -7.91 19.45
C ARG A 324 -8.71 -8.11 18.05
N PRO A 325 -9.73 -8.96 17.83
CA PRO A 325 -10.40 -9.07 16.55
C PRO A 325 -10.96 -7.71 16.07
N PHE A 326 -10.85 -7.41 14.78
CA PHE A 326 -11.23 -6.10 14.25
C PHE A 326 -12.71 -5.76 14.47
N HIS A 327 -13.62 -6.72 14.21
CA HIS A 327 -15.05 -6.57 14.45
C HIS A 327 -15.39 -6.21 15.90
N GLU A 328 -14.61 -6.70 16.89
CA GLU A 328 -14.82 -6.33 18.29
C GLU A 328 -14.43 -4.88 18.57
N CYS A 329 -13.27 -4.44 18.07
CA CYS A 329 -12.84 -3.04 18.18
C CYS A 329 -13.83 -2.10 17.50
N LEU A 330 -14.35 -2.50 16.34
CA LEU A 330 -15.30 -1.70 15.59
C LEU A 330 -16.65 -1.59 16.31
N ARG A 331 -17.15 -2.70 16.87
CA ARG A 331 -18.35 -2.70 17.71
C ARG A 331 -18.21 -1.76 18.90
N GLU A 332 -17.06 -1.76 19.58
CA GLU A 332 -16.83 -0.82 20.68
C GLU A 332 -16.86 0.64 20.25
N ILE A 333 -16.26 0.98 19.10
CA ILE A 333 -16.36 2.33 18.54
C ILE A 333 -17.83 2.71 18.35
N ARG A 334 -18.62 1.84 17.70
CA ARG A 334 -20.03 2.09 17.40
C ARG A 334 -20.88 2.24 18.67
N GLU A 335 -20.72 1.33 19.62
CA GLU A 335 -21.55 1.30 20.83
C GLU A 335 -21.20 2.40 21.84
N ARG A 336 -19.92 2.78 21.95
CA ARG A 336 -19.43 3.73 22.97
C ARG A 336 -19.17 5.13 22.45
N GLY A 337 -19.17 5.34 21.13
CA GLY A 337 -18.67 6.58 20.54
C GLY A 337 -17.16 6.79 20.77
N ASP A 338 -16.42 5.70 20.97
CA ASP A 338 -15.00 5.69 21.36
C ASP A 338 -14.08 6.26 20.26
N GLU A 339 -14.59 6.53 19.06
CA GLU A 339 -13.83 7.19 17.99
C GLU A 339 -13.30 8.56 18.43
N ALA A 340 -14.14 9.35 19.12
CA ALA A 340 -13.74 10.66 19.63
C ALA A 340 -12.62 10.51 20.68
N GLU A 341 -12.70 9.48 21.52
CA GLU A 341 -11.68 9.18 22.52
C GLU A 341 -10.37 8.69 21.89
N LEU A 342 -10.46 7.81 20.89
CA LEU A 342 -9.29 7.32 20.14
C LEU A 342 -8.60 8.47 19.41
N ARG A 343 -9.37 9.31 18.70
CA ARG A 343 -8.88 10.54 18.06
C ARG A 343 -8.27 11.47 19.10
N ARG A 344 -8.85 11.59 20.30
CA ARG A 344 -8.30 12.39 21.41
C ARG A 344 -6.96 11.83 21.89
N ARG A 345 -6.84 10.51 22.10
CA ARG A 345 -5.60 9.84 22.52
C ARG A 345 -4.49 9.98 21.47
N VAL A 346 -4.81 9.78 20.19
CA VAL A 346 -3.88 9.98 19.06
C VAL A 346 -3.46 11.44 19.01
N ARG A 347 -4.40 12.39 19.04
CA ARG A 347 -4.07 13.83 19.07
C ARG A 347 -3.22 14.19 20.28
N ALA A 348 -3.51 13.66 21.47
CA ALA A 348 -2.74 13.93 22.68
C ALA A 348 -1.29 13.40 22.58
N ALA A 349 -1.07 12.28 21.88
CA ALA A 349 0.27 11.80 21.55
C ALA A 349 0.96 12.74 20.54
N LEU A 350 0.25 13.19 19.51
CA LEU A 350 0.79 14.07 18.45
C LEU A 350 1.05 15.52 18.88
N ILE A 351 0.24 16.07 19.79
CA ILE A 351 0.30 17.48 20.22
C ILE A 351 1.62 17.79 20.94
N ARG A 352 2.32 16.78 21.46
CA ARG A 352 3.61 16.92 22.16
C ARG A 352 4.73 17.52 21.29
N SER A 353 4.55 17.57 19.96
CA SER A 353 5.49 18.23 19.05
C SER A 353 4.78 18.77 17.80
N PRO A 354 4.90 20.07 17.47
CA PRO A 354 4.43 20.62 16.19
C PRO A 354 4.98 19.82 14.99
N ALA A 355 6.27 19.47 14.99
CA ALA A 355 6.84 18.61 13.95
C ALA A 355 6.15 17.24 13.85
N SER A 356 5.75 16.64 14.98
CA SER A 356 4.98 15.39 14.95
C SER A 356 3.60 15.60 14.32
N ARG A 357 2.90 16.70 14.61
CA ARG A 357 1.65 17.05 13.89
C ARG A 357 1.85 17.25 12.39
N LEU A 358 3.01 17.71 11.95
CA LEU A 358 3.31 17.83 10.52
C LEU A 358 3.40 16.47 9.82
N PHE A 359 4.22 15.57 10.39
CA PHE A 359 4.46 14.26 9.77
C PHE A 359 3.32 13.29 9.94
N HIS A 360 2.61 13.42 11.07
CA HIS A 360 1.57 12.51 11.45
C HIS A 360 0.18 13.09 11.16
N GLY A 361 -0.08 14.38 11.33
CA GLY A 361 -1.44 14.93 11.18
C GLY A 361 -2.05 14.75 9.79
N VAL A 362 -1.22 14.71 8.75
CA VAL A 362 -1.63 14.50 7.35
C VAL A 362 -1.96 13.04 7.04
N PHE A 363 -1.21 12.11 7.63
CA PHE A 363 -1.20 10.70 7.23
C PHE A 363 -1.67 9.74 8.33
N SER A 364 -1.77 10.22 9.56
CA SER A 364 -2.36 9.54 10.71
C SER A 364 -3.86 9.72 10.64
N GLN A 365 -4.42 9.08 9.62
CA GLN A 365 -5.81 8.68 9.69
C GLN A 365 -6.00 7.92 11.02
N PRO A 366 -7.18 8.03 11.66
CA PRO A 366 -7.47 7.26 12.85
C PRO A 366 -7.09 5.79 12.67
N PRO A 367 -6.67 5.09 13.74
CA PRO A 367 -6.30 3.68 13.65
C PRO A 367 -7.32 2.81 12.93
N GLU A 368 -8.61 3.14 13.02
CA GLU A 368 -9.63 2.41 12.27
C GLU A 368 -9.44 2.48 10.76
N HIS A 369 -8.99 3.58 10.17
CA HIS A 369 -8.94 3.72 8.72
C HIS A 369 -7.84 2.86 8.09
N SER A 370 -6.64 2.92 8.65
CA SER A 370 -5.50 2.12 8.19
C SER A 370 -5.77 0.64 8.41
N ARG A 371 -6.36 0.29 9.56
CA ARG A 371 -6.76 -1.07 9.85
C ARG A 371 -7.90 -1.55 8.94
N ARG A 372 -8.90 -0.71 8.67
CA ARG A 372 -10.00 -0.98 7.72
C ARG A 372 -9.45 -1.31 6.35
N ARG A 373 -8.48 -0.55 5.84
CA ARG A 373 -7.80 -0.86 4.57
C ARG A 373 -7.10 -2.21 4.60
N ALA A 374 -6.35 -2.50 5.67
CA ALA A 374 -5.66 -3.77 5.83
C ALA A 374 -6.63 -4.96 5.92
N GLU A 375 -7.71 -4.83 6.67
CA GLU A 375 -8.75 -5.84 6.84
C GLU A 375 -9.57 -6.04 5.57
N HIS A 376 -9.98 -4.95 4.91
CA HIS A 376 -10.61 -4.99 3.60
C HIS A 376 -9.73 -5.74 2.61
N SER A 377 -8.44 -5.43 2.58
CA SER A 377 -7.46 -6.20 1.83
C SER A 377 -7.51 -7.70 2.19
N ARG A 378 -7.35 -8.08 3.46
CA ARG A 378 -7.38 -9.51 3.86
C ARG A 378 -8.66 -10.22 3.41
N MET A 379 -9.82 -9.58 3.59
CA MET A 379 -11.11 -10.09 3.13
C MET A 379 -11.14 -10.25 1.62
N THR A 380 -10.68 -9.27 0.84
CA THR A 380 -10.65 -9.38 -0.62
C THR A 380 -9.78 -10.56 -1.08
N ALA A 381 -8.65 -10.85 -0.43
CA ALA A 381 -7.87 -12.06 -0.74
C ALA A 381 -8.66 -13.35 -0.46
N ALA A 382 -9.29 -13.41 0.70
CA ALA A 382 -10.09 -14.57 1.11
C ALA A 382 -11.29 -14.77 0.16
N ALA A 383 -11.94 -13.67 -0.25
CA ALA A 383 -13.03 -13.64 -1.21
C ALA A 383 -12.58 -14.11 -2.60
N VAL A 384 -11.45 -13.62 -3.13
CA VAL A 384 -10.88 -14.09 -4.41
C VAL A 384 -10.65 -15.60 -4.37
N SER A 385 -10.04 -16.11 -3.29
CA SER A 385 -9.81 -17.55 -3.14
C SER A 385 -11.12 -18.34 -3.13
N ALA A 386 -12.13 -17.85 -2.41
CA ALA A 386 -13.45 -18.47 -2.38
C ALA A 386 -14.15 -18.45 -3.74
N ILE A 387 -14.10 -17.33 -4.46
CA ILE A 387 -14.67 -17.16 -5.81
C ILE A 387 -14.04 -18.15 -6.78
N VAL A 388 -12.71 -18.26 -6.81
CA VAL A 388 -12.00 -19.25 -7.65
C VAL A 388 -12.50 -20.67 -7.36
N LYS A 389 -12.68 -21.03 -6.08
CA LYS A 389 -13.19 -22.35 -5.68
C LYS A 389 -14.66 -22.56 -6.09
N LEU A 390 -15.51 -21.55 -5.92
CA LEU A 390 -16.93 -21.56 -6.33
C LEU A 390 -17.04 -21.76 -7.85
N THR A 391 -16.32 -20.97 -8.63
CA THR A 391 -16.31 -21.08 -10.11
C THR A 391 -15.75 -22.42 -10.55
N ALA A 392 -14.66 -22.91 -9.94
CA ALA A 392 -14.12 -24.22 -10.27
C ALA A 392 -15.05 -25.38 -9.89
N HIS A 393 -15.87 -25.24 -8.84
CA HIS A 393 -16.90 -26.20 -8.48
C HIS A 393 -18.01 -26.21 -9.54
N GLN A 394 -18.52 -25.03 -9.91
CA GLN A 394 -19.54 -24.87 -10.95
C GLN A 394 -19.10 -25.47 -12.29
N GLN A 395 -17.86 -25.21 -12.72
CA GLN A 395 -17.31 -25.80 -13.95
C GLN A 395 -17.25 -27.33 -13.91
N ARG A 396 -16.94 -27.92 -12.75
CA ARG A 396 -16.80 -29.37 -12.59
C ARG A 396 -18.14 -30.09 -12.47
N HIS A 397 -19.10 -29.48 -11.80
CA HIS A 397 -20.36 -30.14 -11.42
C HIS A 397 -21.58 -29.62 -12.20
N GLY A 398 -21.43 -28.52 -12.94
CA GLY A 398 -22.53 -27.86 -13.66
C GLY A 398 -23.51 -27.11 -12.75
N VAL A 399 -23.27 -27.08 -11.44
CA VAL A 399 -24.14 -26.44 -10.43
C VAL A 399 -23.31 -25.70 -9.41
N LEU A 400 -23.87 -24.66 -8.79
CA LEU A 400 -23.26 -23.97 -7.67
C LEU A 400 -23.40 -24.78 -6.37
N PRO A 401 -22.42 -24.70 -5.45
CA PRO A 401 -22.52 -25.38 -4.15
C PRO A 401 -23.59 -24.74 -3.28
N LYS A 402 -24.26 -25.51 -2.41
CA LYS A 402 -25.36 -24.98 -1.59
C LYS A 402 -24.85 -24.03 -0.49
N SER A 403 -23.57 -24.10 -0.16
CA SER A 403 -22.95 -23.24 0.84
C SER A 403 -21.46 -23.05 0.56
N LEU A 404 -20.89 -21.99 1.15
CA LEU A 404 -19.46 -21.71 1.06
C LEU A 404 -18.60 -22.83 1.67
N ALA A 405 -19.12 -23.53 2.68
CA ALA A 405 -18.44 -24.63 3.37
C ALA A 405 -18.18 -25.84 2.46
N GLU A 406 -19.03 -26.07 1.44
CA GLU A 406 -18.85 -27.20 0.50
C GLU A 406 -17.58 -27.06 -0.34
N VAL A 407 -17.10 -25.83 -0.56
CA VAL A 407 -15.89 -25.56 -1.36
C VAL A 407 -14.70 -25.11 -0.53
N CYS A 408 -14.92 -24.44 0.60
CA CYS A 408 -13.84 -23.95 1.47
C CYS A 408 -13.51 -24.89 2.63
N GLY A 409 -14.39 -25.85 2.96
CA GLY A 409 -14.23 -26.72 4.12
C GLY A 409 -14.34 -25.95 5.44
N ALA A 410 -13.53 -26.33 6.43
CA ALA A 410 -13.51 -25.68 7.74
C ALA A 410 -12.87 -24.27 7.73
N GLU A 411 -12.07 -23.95 6.72
CA GLU A 411 -11.41 -22.65 6.56
C GLU A 411 -12.30 -21.68 5.79
N LEU A 412 -13.45 -21.33 6.37
CA LEU A 412 -14.35 -20.33 5.79
C LEU A 412 -13.67 -18.95 5.79
N PRO A 413 -13.76 -18.19 4.68
CA PRO A 413 -13.27 -16.81 4.66
C PRO A 413 -14.13 -15.99 5.62
N LEU A 414 -13.51 -15.38 6.62
CA LEU A 414 -14.20 -14.52 7.59
C LEU A 414 -14.31 -13.09 7.07
N ASP A 415 -15.45 -12.47 7.36
CA ASP A 415 -15.68 -11.04 7.29
C ASP A 415 -15.05 -10.38 8.52
N SER A 416 -14.06 -9.51 8.29
CA SER A 416 -13.37 -8.79 9.36
C SER A 416 -14.27 -7.79 10.10
N TYR A 417 -15.39 -7.34 9.51
CA TYR A 417 -16.30 -6.38 10.11
C TYR A 417 -17.35 -7.02 11.03
N SER A 418 -17.83 -8.23 10.70
CA SER A 418 -18.81 -8.96 11.53
C SER A 418 -18.18 -10.08 12.37
N GLY A 419 -17.02 -10.59 11.98
CA GLY A 419 -16.42 -11.79 12.56
C GLY A 419 -17.06 -13.10 12.10
N THR A 420 -18.06 -13.06 11.21
CA THR A 420 -18.73 -14.24 10.65
C THR A 420 -18.14 -14.62 9.29
N PRO A 421 -18.43 -15.80 8.72
CA PRO A 421 -18.09 -16.08 7.32
C PRO A 421 -18.66 -15.03 6.36
N LEU A 422 -17.96 -14.76 5.25
CA LEU A 422 -18.47 -13.94 4.15
C LEU A 422 -19.83 -14.45 3.67
N VAL A 423 -20.72 -13.54 3.29
CA VAL A 423 -22.07 -13.89 2.88
C VAL A 423 -22.05 -14.40 1.44
N TYR A 424 -22.46 -15.65 1.26
CA TYR A 424 -22.64 -16.31 -0.03
C TYR A 424 -24.13 -16.51 -0.31
N ARG A 425 -24.61 -16.04 -1.46
CA ARG A 425 -26.02 -16.18 -1.86
C ARG A 425 -26.11 -16.63 -3.32
N GLN A 426 -26.87 -17.69 -3.58
CA GLN A 426 -27.26 -18.03 -4.95
C GLN A 426 -28.39 -17.09 -5.39
N ILE A 427 -28.24 -16.48 -6.58
CA ILE A 427 -29.26 -15.59 -7.19
C ILE A 427 -29.89 -16.21 -8.45
N GLY A 428 -29.40 -17.39 -8.86
CA GLY A 428 -29.96 -18.22 -9.92
C GLY A 428 -29.21 -19.55 -10.02
N ASP A 429 -29.50 -20.36 -11.03
CA ASP A 429 -28.87 -21.68 -11.21
C ASP A 429 -27.35 -21.61 -11.44
N ALA A 430 -26.90 -20.50 -12.05
CA ALA A 430 -25.51 -20.28 -12.43
C ALA A 430 -24.91 -18.99 -11.87
N GLU A 431 -25.67 -18.24 -11.05
CA GLU A 431 -25.29 -16.93 -10.56
C GLU A 431 -25.28 -16.89 -9.03
N PHE A 432 -24.30 -16.19 -8.48
CA PHE A 432 -24.17 -16.00 -7.03
C PHE A 432 -23.67 -14.61 -6.70
N THR A 433 -23.78 -14.24 -5.43
CA THR A 433 -23.18 -13.07 -4.83
C THR A 433 -22.27 -13.50 -3.68
N LEU A 434 -21.10 -12.88 -3.58
CA LEU A 434 -20.21 -13.02 -2.42
C LEU A 434 -19.86 -11.63 -1.91
N TYR A 435 -20.16 -11.34 -0.65
CA TYR A 435 -19.98 -10.01 -0.08
C TYR A 435 -19.66 -10.05 1.42
N SER A 436 -19.22 -8.91 1.93
CA SER A 436 -19.08 -8.59 3.36
C SER A 436 -20.12 -7.54 3.75
N VAL A 437 -20.59 -7.59 5.00
CA VAL A 437 -21.67 -6.71 5.54
C VAL A 437 -21.23 -5.26 5.79
N GLY A 438 -20.11 -4.83 5.21
CA GLY A 438 -19.75 -3.42 5.28
C GLY A 438 -19.18 -2.96 6.62
N PHE A 439 -18.86 -1.66 6.65
CA PHE A 439 -18.36 -0.98 7.84
C PHE A 439 -19.49 -0.50 8.76
N ASP A 440 -20.74 -0.52 8.34
CA ASP A 440 -21.92 -0.31 9.19
C ASP A 440 -22.36 -1.61 9.88
N GLY A 441 -22.03 -2.76 9.31
CA GLY A 441 -22.35 -4.09 9.83
C GLY A 441 -23.78 -4.53 9.52
N ASP A 442 -24.50 -3.78 8.69
CA ASP A 442 -25.87 -4.08 8.28
C ASP A 442 -25.84 -4.88 6.97
N ASP A 443 -26.55 -6.02 6.92
CA ASP A 443 -26.65 -6.83 5.70
C ASP A 443 -27.69 -6.22 4.75
N ASP A 444 -27.23 -5.50 3.74
CA ASP A 444 -28.06 -4.90 2.70
C ASP A 444 -28.43 -5.88 1.56
N GLY A 445 -28.15 -7.17 1.75
CA GLY A 445 -28.48 -8.23 0.81
C GLY A 445 -27.59 -8.26 -0.43
N GLY A 446 -26.37 -7.76 -0.34
CA GLY A 446 -25.40 -7.62 -1.42
C GLY A 446 -25.63 -6.39 -2.29
N ARG A 447 -26.27 -5.34 -1.76
CA ARG A 447 -26.47 -4.09 -2.51
C ARG A 447 -25.20 -3.25 -2.45
N VAL A 448 -24.59 -3.07 -3.61
CA VAL A 448 -23.41 -2.20 -3.78
C VAL A 448 -23.79 -0.77 -3.45
N THR A 449 -23.17 -0.18 -2.43
CA THR A 449 -23.18 1.28 -2.29
C THR A 449 -22.22 1.91 -3.29
N PRO A 450 -22.55 3.10 -3.84
CA PRO A 450 -21.72 3.75 -4.85
C PRO A 450 -20.25 3.85 -4.41
N ILE A 451 -19.36 3.36 -5.26
CA ILE A 451 -17.91 3.30 -4.99
C ILE A 451 -17.41 4.70 -4.60
N GLY A 452 -16.91 4.82 -3.37
CA GLY A 452 -16.24 6.02 -2.86
C GLY A 452 -17.11 6.98 -2.03
N GLY A 453 -18.33 6.61 -1.65
CA GLY A 453 -19.29 7.57 -1.08
C GLY A 453 -19.61 7.48 0.41
N THR A 454 -19.84 6.30 0.98
CA THR A 454 -20.43 6.22 2.34
C THR A 454 -19.85 5.06 3.15
N GLU A 455 -19.85 5.25 4.46
CA GLU A 455 -19.56 4.21 5.46
C GLU A 455 -20.63 3.11 5.48
N ASP A 456 -21.70 3.32 4.71
CA ASP A 456 -22.89 2.48 4.66
C ASP A 456 -22.81 1.44 3.51
N GLY A 457 -23.28 0.24 3.81
CA GLY A 457 -23.60 -0.86 2.92
C GLY A 457 -22.52 -1.90 2.64
N ASP A 458 -22.95 -2.93 1.89
CA ASP A 458 -22.19 -4.16 1.67
C ASP A 458 -20.97 -3.97 0.75
N TYR A 459 -19.87 -4.62 1.12
CA TYR A 459 -18.71 -4.82 0.25
C TYR A 459 -18.89 -6.04 -0.65
N VAL A 460 -19.40 -5.81 -1.86
CA VAL A 460 -19.62 -6.87 -2.86
C VAL A 460 -18.33 -7.23 -3.60
N PHE A 461 -17.90 -8.48 -3.47
CA PHE A 461 -16.74 -9.04 -4.19
C PHE A 461 -17.16 -9.72 -5.50
N TRP A 462 -18.36 -10.32 -5.54
CA TRP A 462 -18.90 -10.99 -6.72
C TRP A 462 -20.40 -10.74 -6.91
N PRO A 463 -20.89 -10.49 -8.14
CA PRO A 463 -20.10 -10.23 -9.35
C PRO A 463 -19.19 -9.01 -9.16
N PRO A 464 -18.02 -8.94 -9.82
CA PRO A 464 -17.14 -7.81 -9.67
C PRO A 464 -17.91 -6.56 -10.09
N VAL A 465 -17.96 -5.56 -9.21
CA VAL A 465 -18.59 -4.28 -9.54
C VAL A 465 -17.73 -3.62 -10.60
N VAL A 466 -18.11 -3.77 -11.86
CA VAL A 466 -17.57 -2.95 -12.93
C VAL A 466 -18.23 -1.59 -12.74
N PRO A 467 -17.48 -0.53 -12.36
CA PRO A 467 -18.10 0.77 -12.16
C PRO A 467 -18.76 1.15 -13.48
N LYS A 468 -20.09 1.34 -13.45
CA LYS A 468 -20.81 1.98 -14.55
C LYS A 468 -20.42 3.45 -14.52
N TRP A 469 -19.24 3.78 -15.05
CA TRP A 469 -18.89 5.17 -15.30
C TRP A 469 -19.96 5.70 -16.24
N VAL A 470 -20.72 6.70 -15.78
CA VAL A 470 -21.82 7.30 -16.52
C VAL A 470 -21.31 7.63 -17.92
N GLY A 471 -21.82 6.92 -18.92
CA GLY A 471 -21.57 7.25 -20.30
C GLY A 471 -22.16 8.64 -20.55
N ASN A 472 -21.28 9.62 -20.72
CA ASN A 472 -21.51 10.86 -21.44
C ASN A 472 -20.26 11.18 -22.25
#